data_AF-A0A8S3F6D0-F1
#
_entry.id   AF-A0A8S3F6D0-F1
#
_cell.length_a   1.000
_cell.length_b   1.000
_cell.length_c   1.000
_cell.angle_alpha   90.00
_cell.angle_beta   90.00
_cell.angle_gamma   90.00
#
_symmetry.space_group_name_H-M   'P 1'
#
loop_
_entity.id
_entity.type
_entity.pdbx_description
1 polymer ?
#
loop_
_entity_poly.entity_id
_entity_poly.type
_entity_poly.pdbx_seq_one_letter_code
_entity_poly.pdbx_strand_id
1 'polypeptide(L)'
;MRFSDQFSKYYEEFLNDSTIEIKIARVDLVRPNNILLFIFRQESGTFGTVANLSDEARVMNARQHLIYTYVAQYSAFARLRFALEKMFARPLDLTYSSDRNVTMYESAKPMALLYQPLTYYDDTFVLQEYFIPKQNFQQWYDKLKDILKRKYEYVYLLNLTIRFVKRDQLTLLSYTKRHDSYAFVFYFRIKRNELGDNEVKSIHQTLIQLAFQCQGTFYLPYRQHYTYQQILQAYPMFEEFLEKKTSYDSIGLFSNDWYEYYRPESTVSIMVNQINEVELITNKFSVVEQRRTNSFHKVISNEHLRGKFRKFLRTVFNAEPVHVIFNYVNRAVRNPNNKNDDDIYLEVQNGLKTRQFALIRKIFATLKQFRQLRFQINDMLRQQIIIFKHLGYCGKIRDIVSIGDGGRCINELRQI
;
A
#
# COMPACT_ATOMS: atom_id res chain seq x y z
N MET A 1 -22.83 0.24 24.65
CA MET A 1 -22.90 1.15 25.82
C MET A 1 -22.33 2.51 25.42
N ARG A 2 -22.77 3.64 26.04
CA ARG A 2 -22.30 5.01 25.74
C ARG A 2 -21.00 5.28 26.52
N PHE A 3 -19.81 5.15 25.95
CA PHE A 3 -18.56 5.38 26.70
C PHE A 3 -17.39 5.81 25.81
N SER A 4 -17.35 7.05 25.32
CA SER A 4 -16.04 7.63 24.94
C SER A 4 -15.16 7.78 26.18
N ASP A 5 -15.74 8.26 27.27
CA ASP A 5 -14.99 8.77 28.43
C ASP A 5 -14.47 7.66 29.34
N GLN A 6 -15.05 6.46 29.25
CA GLN A 6 -14.59 5.27 29.97
C GLN A 6 -13.91 4.25 29.05
N PHE A 7 -13.81 4.51 27.74
CA PHE A 7 -13.27 3.56 26.78
C PHE A 7 -11.87 3.10 27.15
N SER A 8 -10.97 4.04 27.49
CA SER A 8 -9.58 3.71 27.83
C SER A 8 -9.52 2.76 29.03
N LYS A 9 -10.35 2.99 30.06
CA LYS A 9 -10.39 2.14 31.25
C LYS A 9 -10.82 0.71 30.90
N TYR A 10 -11.90 0.54 30.16
CA TYR A 10 -12.36 -0.79 29.76
C TYR A 10 -11.37 -1.49 28.82
N TYR A 11 -10.81 -0.77 27.84
CA TYR A 11 -9.83 -1.36 26.93
C TYR A 11 -8.61 -1.88 27.70
N GLU A 12 -8.16 -1.12 28.71
CA GLU A 12 -7.02 -1.46 29.56
C GLU A 12 -7.25 -2.69 30.44
N GLU A 13 -8.47 -2.89 30.97
CA GLU A 13 -8.82 -4.11 31.72
C GLU A 13 -8.55 -5.37 30.90
N PHE A 14 -8.77 -5.31 29.58
CA PHE A 14 -8.52 -6.42 28.68
C PHE A 14 -7.08 -6.50 28.16
N LEU A 15 -6.22 -5.50 28.38
CA LEU A 15 -4.85 -5.52 27.83
C LEU A 15 -4.03 -6.69 28.35
N ASN A 16 -4.17 -7.02 29.63
CA ASN A 16 -3.37 -8.04 30.31
C ASN A 16 -4.04 -9.43 30.36
N ASP A 17 -5.27 -9.56 29.85
CA ASP A 17 -5.94 -10.86 29.75
C ASP A 17 -5.28 -11.68 28.63
N SER A 18 -4.56 -12.74 29.04
CA SER A 18 -3.85 -13.67 28.14
C SER A 18 -4.77 -14.57 27.34
N THR A 19 -6.06 -14.65 27.69
CA THR A 19 -7.05 -15.43 26.92
C THR A 19 -7.55 -14.66 25.69
N ILE A 20 -7.25 -13.35 25.61
CA ILE A 20 -7.68 -12.48 24.52
C ILE A 20 -6.52 -12.22 23.56
N GLU A 21 -6.67 -12.73 22.34
CA GLU A 21 -5.68 -12.60 21.26
C GLU A 21 -5.85 -11.32 20.45
N ILE A 22 -7.10 -10.91 20.16
CA ILE A 22 -7.38 -9.74 19.31
C ILE A 22 -8.36 -8.81 20.01
N LYS A 23 -8.01 -7.52 20.03
CA LYS A 23 -8.80 -6.43 20.63
C LYS A 23 -8.94 -5.34 19.58
N ILE A 24 -10.15 -5.16 19.04
CA ILE A 24 -10.41 -4.14 18.03
C ILE A 24 -11.63 -3.33 18.43
N ALA A 25 -11.47 -2.02 18.52
CA ALA A 25 -12.58 -1.12 18.72
C ALA A 25 -12.97 -0.45 17.40
N ARG A 26 -14.25 -0.13 17.25
CA ARG A 26 -14.83 0.57 16.10
C ARG A 26 -15.64 1.75 16.58
N VAL A 27 -15.42 2.91 15.97
CA VAL A 27 -16.20 4.12 16.24
C VAL A 27 -17.50 4.10 15.43
N ASP A 28 -18.62 4.43 16.07
CA ASP A 28 -19.89 4.69 15.39
C ASP A 28 -19.80 6.03 14.66
N LEU A 29 -19.60 5.99 13.34
CA LEU A 29 -19.42 7.19 12.52
C LEU A 29 -20.67 8.08 12.48
N VAL A 30 -21.86 7.56 12.80
CA VAL A 30 -23.09 8.37 12.84
C VAL A 30 -23.33 8.96 14.22
N ARG A 31 -22.95 8.23 15.27
CA ARG A 31 -23.00 8.72 16.65
C ARG A 31 -21.62 8.55 17.30
N PRO A 32 -20.67 9.45 17.01
CA PRO A 32 -19.27 9.32 17.45
C PRO A 32 -19.06 9.21 18.97
N ASN A 33 -20.09 9.42 19.80
CA ASN A 33 -20.03 9.17 21.23
C ASN A 33 -20.05 7.66 21.59
N ASN A 34 -20.34 6.78 20.64
CA ASN A 34 -20.34 5.34 20.85
C ASN A 34 -19.10 4.71 20.22
N ILE A 35 -18.42 3.87 21.01
CA ILE A 35 -17.34 3.00 20.56
C ILE A 35 -17.75 1.57 20.88
N LEU A 36 -17.64 0.69 19.89
CA LEU A 36 -17.90 -0.75 20.02
C LEU A 36 -16.56 -1.46 20.16
N LEU A 37 -16.35 -2.16 21.27
CA LEU A 37 -15.16 -2.98 21.50
C LEU A 37 -15.47 -4.44 21.15
N PHE A 38 -14.71 -5.01 20.22
CA PHE A 38 -14.77 -6.41 19.85
C PHE A 38 -13.53 -7.13 20.38
N ILE A 39 -13.77 -8.25 21.05
CA ILE A 39 -12.78 -9.05 21.76
C ILE A 39 -12.85 -10.46 21.19
N PHE A 40 -11.70 -10.97 20.74
CA PHE A 40 -11.58 -12.34 20.26
C PHE A 40 -10.72 -13.12 21.25
N ARG A 41 -11.33 -14.13 21.84
CA ARG A 41 -10.66 -15.06 22.74
C ARG A 41 -10.17 -16.26 21.98
N GLN A 42 -9.04 -16.81 22.41
CA GLN A 42 -8.60 -18.09 21.92
C GLN A 42 -9.66 -19.14 22.33
N GLU A 43 -10.14 -19.90 21.35
CA GLU A 43 -11.02 -21.02 21.63
C GLU A 43 -10.22 -22.13 22.35
N SER A 44 -10.80 -22.75 23.38
CA SER A 44 -10.13 -23.83 24.13
C SER A 44 -10.35 -25.18 23.43
N GLY A 45 -9.28 -25.84 22.99
CA GLY A 45 -9.34 -27.14 22.33
C GLY A 45 -8.02 -27.55 21.65
N THR A 46 -7.98 -28.78 21.13
CA THR A 46 -6.90 -29.25 20.23
C THR A 46 -7.20 -28.84 18.80
N PHE A 47 -6.43 -27.87 18.28
CA PHE A 47 -6.51 -27.44 16.88
C PHE A 47 -5.35 -28.03 16.07
N GLY A 48 -5.58 -28.24 14.77
CA GLY A 48 -4.47 -28.54 13.86
C GLY A 48 -3.47 -27.37 13.82
N THR A 49 -2.18 -27.67 13.71
CA THR A 49 -1.11 -26.66 13.59
C THR A 49 -1.05 -26.02 12.20
N VAL A 50 -1.79 -26.56 11.24
CA VAL A 50 -1.80 -26.11 9.83
C VAL A 50 -3.21 -25.69 9.46
N ALA A 51 -3.35 -24.43 9.03
CA ALA A 51 -4.59 -23.91 8.50
C ALA A 51 -4.90 -24.56 7.13
N ASN A 52 -6.16 -24.96 6.92
CA ASN A 52 -6.61 -25.48 5.64
C ASN A 52 -6.93 -24.33 4.68
N LEU A 53 -5.89 -23.80 4.03
CA LEU A 53 -6.04 -22.73 3.05
C LEU A 53 -6.37 -23.30 1.67
N SER A 54 -7.38 -22.70 1.02
CA SER A 54 -7.66 -22.98 -0.39
C SER A 54 -6.50 -22.56 -1.28
N ASP A 55 -6.51 -23.02 -2.53
CA ASP A 55 -5.49 -22.60 -3.48
C ASP A 55 -5.56 -21.10 -3.82
N GLU A 56 -6.74 -20.50 -3.74
CA GLU A 56 -6.93 -19.09 -4.00
C GLU A 56 -7.30 -18.36 -2.72
N ALA A 57 -6.82 -17.11 -2.59
CA ALA A 57 -7.19 -16.24 -1.50
C ALA A 57 -8.71 -16.08 -1.45
N ARG A 58 -9.27 -16.12 -0.24
CA ARG A 58 -10.69 -15.92 -0.01
C ARG A 58 -11.08 -14.56 -0.61
N VAL A 59 -12.19 -14.51 -1.32
CA VAL A 59 -12.71 -13.26 -1.85
C VAL A 59 -13.86 -12.82 -0.95
N MET A 60 -13.95 -11.52 -0.68
CA MET A 60 -15.03 -10.91 0.10
C MET A 60 -16.39 -11.42 -0.41
N ASN A 61 -17.30 -11.75 0.52
CA ASN A 61 -18.60 -12.30 0.13
C ASN A 61 -19.44 -11.26 -0.62
N ALA A 62 -20.38 -11.71 -1.46
CA ALA A 62 -21.17 -10.81 -2.31
C ALA A 62 -21.96 -9.74 -1.53
N ARG A 63 -22.40 -10.06 -0.30
CA ARG A 63 -23.13 -9.12 0.58
C ARG A 63 -22.21 -8.01 1.10
N GLN A 64 -21.03 -8.35 1.60
CA GLN A 64 -20.01 -7.40 2.06
C GLN A 64 -19.57 -6.51 0.90
N HIS A 65 -19.35 -7.09 -0.29
CA HIS A 65 -19.03 -6.32 -1.49
C HIS A 65 -20.14 -5.30 -1.81
N LEU A 66 -21.41 -5.71 -1.79
CA LEU A 66 -22.54 -4.79 -2.00
C LEU A 66 -22.55 -3.67 -0.95
N ILE A 67 -22.33 -4.00 0.32
CA ILE A 67 -22.31 -3.03 1.42
C ILE A 67 -21.24 -1.97 1.20
N TYR A 68 -19.97 -2.36 1.02
CA TYR A 68 -18.86 -1.40 0.89
C TYR A 68 -18.91 -0.62 -0.42
N THR A 69 -19.38 -1.24 -1.51
CA THR A 69 -19.43 -0.60 -2.82
C THR A 69 -20.60 0.36 -2.98
N TYR A 70 -21.77 0.09 -2.39
CA TYR A 70 -22.97 0.88 -2.68
C TYR A 70 -23.54 1.61 -1.47
N VAL A 71 -23.46 1.02 -0.27
CA VAL A 71 -24.35 1.43 0.81
C VAL A 71 -23.62 2.08 1.98
N ALA A 72 -22.37 1.70 2.23
CA ALA A 72 -21.58 2.17 3.36
C ALA A 72 -21.36 3.70 3.38
N GLN A 73 -21.41 4.36 2.21
CA GLN A 73 -21.27 5.82 2.08
C GLN A 73 -22.51 6.60 2.57
N TYR A 74 -23.68 5.97 2.64
CA TYR A 74 -24.92 6.66 3.02
C TYR A 74 -25.14 6.59 4.53
N SER A 75 -25.34 7.76 5.16
CA SER A 75 -25.55 7.89 6.60
C SER A 75 -26.77 7.11 7.12
N ALA A 76 -27.82 6.97 6.32
CA ALA A 76 -28.99 6.15 6.67
C ALA A 76 -28.63 4.67 6.83
N PHE A 77 -27.78 4.14 5.94
CA PHE A 77 -27.35 2.75 6.04
C PHE A 77 -26.29 2.55 7.11
N ALA A 78 -25.37 3.49 7.31
CA ALA A 78 -24.45 3.45 8.45
C ALA A 78 -25.25 3.35 9.77
N ARG A 79 -26.35 4.10 9.92
CA ARG A 79 -27.26 3.98 11.08
C ARG A 79 -27.89 2.59 11.19
N LEU A 80 -28.40 2.05 10.09
CA LEU A 80 -29.01 0.72 10.07
C LEU A 80 -27.98 -0.35 10.44
N ARG A 81 -26.79 -0.31 9.83
CA ARG A 81 -25.67 -1.20 10.14
C ARG A 81 -25.34 -1.15 11.62
N PHE A 82 -25.08 0.02 12.18
CA PHE A 82 -24.75 0.15 13.61
C PHE A 82 -25.91 -0.26 14.52
N ALA A 83 -27.16 -0.02 14.13
CA ALA A 83 -28.33 -0.46 14.88
C ALA A 83 -28.42 -2.00 14.92
N LEU A 84 -28.20 -2.67 13.78
CA LEU A 84 -28.16 -4.12 13.69
C LEU A 84 -26.96 -4.69 14.45
N GLU A 85 -25.76 -4.14 14.28
CA GLU A 85 -24.56 -4.56 15.01
C GLU A 85 -24.76 -4.47 16.53
N LYS A 86 -25.45 -3.42 16.99
CA LYS A 86 -25.80 -3.24 18.40
C LYS A 86 -26.89 -4.21 18.87
N MET A 87 -27.94 -4.42 18.08
CA MET A 87 -29.02 -5.36 18.40
C MET A 87 -28.51 -6.79 18.55
N PHE A 88 -27.65 -7.21 17.62
CA PHE A 88 -27.09 -8.56 17.62
C PHE A 88 -25.83 -8.69 18.50
N ALA A 89 -25.32 -7.58 19.06
CA ALA A 89 -24.02 -7.51 19.72
C ALA A 89 -22.89 -8.12 18.87
N ARG A 90 -22.99 -7.99 17.54
CA ARG A 90 -22.17 -8.71 16.57
C ARG A 90 -21.79 -7.79 15.41
N PRO A 91 -20.52 -7.79 15.00
CA PRO A 91 -20.12 -7.11 13.77
C PRO A 91 -20.70 -7.85 12.56
N LEU A 92 -21.32 -7.12 11.62
CA LEU A 92 -21.90 -7.74 10.41
C LEU A 92 -20.84 -8.14 9.39
N ASP A 93 -19.62 -7.61 9.52
CA ASP A 93 -18.52 -7.77 8.59
C ASP A 93 -17.36 -8.62 9.13
N LEU A 94 -17.29 -8.90 10.43
CA LEU A 94 -16.24 -9.75 10.99
C LEU A 94 -16.71 -11.20 11.10
N THR A 95 -15.78 -12.13 10.90
CA THR A 95 -16.04 -13.57 10.98
C THR A 95 -16.12 -14.01 12.44
N TYR A 96 -17.02 -14.95 12.76
CA TYR A 96 -17.31 -15.43 14.12
C TYR A 96 -16.19 -16.30 14.72
N SER A 97 -15.67 -17.20 13.91
CA SER A 97 -14.51 -18.03 14.24
C SER A 97 -13.68 -18.16 12.97
N SER A 98 -12.39 -17.96 13.10
CA SER A 98 -11.44 -18.04 11.99
C SER A 98 -10.07 -18.27 12.58
N ASP A 99 -9.23 -19.05 11.92
CA ASP A 99 -7.82 -19.08 12.27
C ASP A 99 -7.09 -17.84 11.70
N ARG A 100 -5.92 -17.56 12.25
CA ARG A 100 -5.11 -16.40 11.87
C ARG A 100 -4.78 -16.41 10.38
N ASN A 101 -4.41 -17.57 9.84
CA ASN A 101 -3.93 -17.66 8.46
C ASN A 101 -5.10 -17.48 7.48
N VAL A 102 -6.28 -18.06 7.75
CA VAL A 102 -7.49 -17.83 6.94
C VAL A 102 -7.87 -16.35 6.96
N THR A 103 -7.77 -15.69 8.10
CA THR A 103 -8.07 -14.26 8.24
C THR A 103 -7.11 -13.39 7.42
N MET A 104 -5.82 -13.76 7.37
CA MET A 104 -4.82 -13.07 6.56
C MET A 104 -4.89 -13.43 5.07
N TYR A 105 -5.57 -14.52 4.71
CA TYR A 105 -5.62 -15.06 3.35
C TYR A 105 -6.86 -14.57 2.57
N GLU A 106 -7.16 -13.27 2.66
CA GLU A 106 -8.25 -12.61 1.94
C GLU A 106 -7.73 -11.68 0.83
N SER A 107 -8.39 -11.69 -0.32
CA SER A 107 -8.06 -10.87 -1.48
C SER A 107 -8.74 -9.52 -1.43
N ALA A 108 -7.96 -8.45 -1.59
CA ALA A 108 -8.46 -7.09 -1.76
C ALA A 108 -9.08 -6.84 -3.16
N LYS A 109 -9.07 -7.82 -4.07
CA LYS A 109 -9.52 -7.67 -5.46
C LYS A 109 -10.91 -7.06 -5.62
N PRO A 110 -11.95 -7.45 -4.86
CA PRO A 110 -13.28 -6.85 -4.99
C PRO A 110 -13.31 -5.38 -4.55
N MET A 111 -12.50 -5.00 -3.57
CA MET A 111 -12.39 -3.60 -3.16
C MET A 111 -11.63 -2.77 -4.20
N ALA A 112 -10.65 -3.36 -4.88
CA ALA A 112 -9.90 -2.69 -5.93
C ALA A 112 -10.69 -2.51 -7.24
N LEU A 113 -11.79 -3.26 -7.43
CA LEU A 113 -12.57 -3.29 -8.66
C LEU A 113 -13.99 -2.74 -8.41
N LEU A 114 -14.13 -1.41 -8.33
CA LEU A 114 -15.44 -0.74 -8.31
C LEU A 114 -16.10 -0.70 -9.70
N TYR A 115 -16.06 -1.80 -10.45
CA TYR A 115 -16.71 -1.92 -11.76
C TYR A 115 -17.77 -3.03 -11.75
N GLN A 116 -18.95 -2.71 -12.27
CA GLN A 116 -19.99 -3.67 -12.65
C GLN A 116 -20.61 -3.23 -14.00
N PRO A 117 -21.28 -4.13 -14.74
CA PRO A 117 -21.71 -3.86 -16.12
C PRO A 117 -22.62 -2.63 -16.32
N LEU A 118 -23.28 -2.14 -15.26
CA LEU A 118 -24.31 -1.09 -15.35
C LEU A 118 -23.92 0.26 -14.72
N THR A 119 -22.88 0.32 -13.86
CA THR A 119 -22.48 1.55 -13.15
C THR A 119 -20.97 1.58 -12.90
N TYR A 120 -20.32 2.70 -13.19
CA TYR A 120 -18.89 2.92 -12.93
C TYR A 120 -18.70 4.02 -11.89
N TYR A 121 -18.04 3.70 -10.78
CA TYR A 121 -17.60 4.68 -9.79
C TYR A 121 -16.08 4.81 -9.87
N ASP A 122 -15.60 5.98 -10.29
CA ASP A 122 -14.17 6.28 -10.34
C ASP A 122 -13.63 6.70 -8.97
N ASP A 123 -13.68 5.78 -8.02
CA ASP A 123 -13.23 6.00 -6.66
C ASP A 123 -12.05 5.08 -6.34
N THR A 124 -11.31 5.41 -5.28
CA THR A 124 -10.28 4.55 -4.70
C THR A 124 -10.40 4.54 -3.18
N PHE A 125 -9.68 3.63 -2.54
CA PHE A 125 -9.68 3.47 -1.10
C PHE A 125 -8.32 3.82 -0.53
N VAL A 126 -8.31 4.54 0.60
CA VAL A 126 -7.09 4.98 1.28
C VAL A 126 -7.19 4.68 2.76
N LEU A 127 -6.11 4.14 3.31
CA LEU A 127 -5.91 4.05 4.74
C LEU A 127 -5.07 5.24 5.21
N GLN A 128 -5.33 5.71 6.42
CA GLN A 128 -4.45 6.62 7.14
C GLN A 128 -4.51 6.29 8.63
N GLU A 129 -3.37 6.36 9.31
CA GLU A 129 -3.24 5.97 10.71
C GLU A 129 -2.61 7.09 11.55
N TYR A 130 -3.14 7.27 12.76
CA TYR A 130 -2.66 8.22 13.76
C TYR A 130 -2.46 7.52 15.10
N PHE A 131 -1.35 7.79 15.76
CA PHE A 131 -0.97 7.15 17.02
C PHE A 131 -0.96 8.20 18.12
N ILE A 132 -1.84 8.02 19.10
CA ILE A 132 -2.07 8.99 20.16
C ILE A 132 -1.68 8.37 21.50
N PRO A 133 -0.81 9.02 22.30
CA PRO A 133 -0.46 8.54 23.63
C PRO A 133 -1.69 8.25 24.45
N LYS A 134 -1.69 7.13 25.18
CA LYS A 134 -2.83 6.68 26.00
C LYS A 134 -3.41 7.81 26.86
N GLN A 135 -2.56 8.59 27.53
CA GLN A 135 -2.99 9.68 28.41
C GLN A 135 -3.76 10.80 27.70
N ASN A 136 -3.57 10.98 26.39
CA ASN A 136 -4.19 12.04 25.59
C ASN A 136 -5.38 11.55 24.76
N PHE A 137 -5.84 10.31 24.99
CA PHE A 137 -6.97 9.72 24.26
C PHE A 137 -8.21 10.63 24.30
N GLN A 138 -8.61 11.08 25.49
CA GLN A 138 -9.83 11.88 25.65
C GLN A 138 -9.73 13.21 24.90
N GLN A 139 -8.61 13.92 25.06
CA GLN A 139 -8.35 15.19 24.38
C GLN A 139 -8.41 15.05 22.86
N TRP A 140 -7.81 13.98 22.31
CA TRP A 140 -7.89 13.66 20.90
C TRP A 140 -9.31 13.33 20.46
N TYR A 141 -9.99 12.45 21.19
CA TYR A 141 -11.30 11.94 20.80
C TYR A 141 -12.37 13.03 20.84
N ASP A 142 -12.32 13.92 21.83
CA ASP A 142 -13.25 15.03 21.94
C ASP A 142 -13.22 15.96 20.73
N LYS A 143 -12.02 16.34 20.29
CA LYS A 143 -11.82 17.15 19.09
C LYS A 143 -12.07 16.36 17.79
N LEU A 144 -11.72 15.07 17.77
CA LEU A 144 -11.93 14.21 16.60
C LEU A 144 -13.43 14.11 16.24
N LYS A 145 -14.32 14.08 17.24
CA LYS A 145 -15.78 14.04 17.02
C LYS A 145 -16.26 15.18 16.11
N ASP A 146 -15.65 16.35 16.19
CA ASP A 146 -16.06 17.49 15.35
C ASP A 146 -15.61 17.33 13.90
N ILE A 147 -14.46 16.70 13.66
CA ILE A 147 -14.00 16.33 12.32
C ILE A 147 -14.93 15.26 11.73
N LEU A 148 -15.30 14.24 12.52
CA LEU A 148 -16.17 13.15 12.07
C LEU A 148 -17.60 13.59 11.72
N LYS A 149 -18.10 14.66 12.33
CA LYS A 149 -19.44 15.21 12.05
C LYS A 149 -19.49 16.08 10.79
N ARG A 150 -18.34 16.53 10.27
CA ARG A 150 -18.30 17.34 9.04
C ARG A 150 -18.74 16.51 7.85
N LYS A 151 -19.47 17.18 6.94
CA LYS A 151 -19.80 16.59 5.64
C LYS A 151 -18.68 16.94 4.67
N TYR A 152 -18.26 15.94 3.92
CA TYR A 152 -17.28 16.03 2.85
C TYR A 152 -17.97 15.64 1.55
N GLU A 153 -17.57 16.26 0.45
CA GLU A 153 -18.25 16.12 -0.84
C GLU A 153 -17.69 14.98 -1.68
N TYR A 154 -16.37 14.78 -1.62
CA TYR A 154 -15.60 13.85 -2.45
C TYR A 154 -14.94 12.72 -1.63
N VAL A 155 -14.95 12.83 -0.30
CA VAL A 155 -14.35 11.87 0.64
C VAL A 155 -15.42 11.26 1.55
N TYR A 156 -15.41 9.94 1.69
CA TYR A 156 -16.26 9.22 2.62
C TYR A 156 -15.41 8.40 3.59
N LEU A 157 -15.59 8.61 4.89
CA LEU A 157 -15.01 7.73 5.91
C LEU A 157 -15.91 6.51 6.07
N LEU A 158 -15.40 5.32 5.73
CA LEU A 158 -16.17 4.07 5.80
C LEU A 158 -16.02 3.35 7.13
N ASN A 159 -14.84 3.48 7.75
CA ASN A 159 -14.53 2.82 9.00
C ASN A 159 -13.47 3.60 9.77
N LEU A 160 -13.59 3.60 11.10
CA LEU A 160 -12.57 4.09 12.02
C LEU A 160 -12.40 3.06 13.12
N THR A 161 -11.23 2.44 13.18
CA THR A 161 -10.91 1.44 14.21
C THR A 161 -9.83 1.95 15.16
N ILE A 162 -9.90 1.49 16.41
CA ILE A 162 -8.96 1.83 17.46
C ILE A 162 -8.30 0.54 17.94
N ARG A 163 -6.97 0.56 18.01
CA ARG A 163 -6.13 -0.54 18.51
C ARG A 163 -5.11 0.00 19.50
N PHE A 164 -4.69 -0.79 20.46
CA PHE A 164 -3.60 -0.42 21.35
C PHE A 164 -2.26 -0.92 20.83
N VAL A 165 -1.23 -0.09 20.92
CA VAL A 165 0.13 -0.41 20.51
C VAL A 165 1.08 -0.03 21.63
N LYS A 166 1.92 -0.99 22.02
CA LYS A 166 2.94 -0.78 23.05
C LYS A 166 4.06 0.13 22.55
N ARG A 167 4.77 0.75 23.49
CA ARG A 167 5.98 1.51 23.23
C ARG A 167 7.00 0.65 22.49
N ASP A 168 7.41 1.10 21.30
CA ASP A 168 8.47 0.47 20.51
C ASP A 168 9.82 1.15 20.78
N GLN A 169 10.75 0.39 21.34
CA GLN A 169 12.09 0.83 21.68
C GLN A 169 13.13 0.51 20.59
N LEU A 170 12.80 -0.39 19.66
CA LEU A 170 13.75 -0.97 18.69
C LEU A 170 13.81 -0.15 17.40
N THR A 171 12.67 0.26 16.86
CA THR A 171 12.64 0.96 15.56
C THR A 171 13.18 2.39 15.69
N LEU A 172 13.97 2.82 14.69
CA LEU A 172 14.53 4.18 14.62
C LEU A 172 13.41 5.22 14.39
N LEU A 173 12.60 5.02 13.34
CA LEU A 173 11.41 5.82 13.04
C LEU A 173 10.15 5.21 13.67
N SER A 174 10.16 5.02 14.99
CA SER A 174 9.02 4.46 15.72
C SER A 174 7.89 5.47 15.92
N TYR A 175 6.65 5.07 15.60
CA TYR A 175 5.45 5.84 15.86
C TYR A 175 4.94 5.74 17.32
N THR A 176 5.54 4.89 18.14
CA THR A 176 5.26 4.76 19.60
C THR A 176 6.52 4.88 20.44
N LYS A 177 7.50 5.71 20.05
CA LYS A 177 8.81 5.76 20.71
C LYS A 177 8.77 6.06 22.21
N ARG A 178 7.88 6.98 22.62
CA ARG A 178 7.86 7.54 23.99
C ARG A 178 6.87 6.85 24.92
N HIS A 179 5.70 6.46 24.40
CA HIS A 179 4.57 5.99 25.20
C HIS A 179 3.83 4.86 24.48
N ASP A 180 3.09 4.08 25.27
CA ASP A 180 2.00 3.28 24.74
C ASP A 180 0.93 4.20 24.14
N SER A 181 0.37 3.79 23.00
CA SER A 181 -0.51 4.62 22.20
C SER A 181 -1.71 3.85 21.70
N TYR A 182 -2.80 4.58 21.42
CA TYR A 182 -3.90 4.09 20.61
C TYR A 182 -3.66 4.46 19.13
N ALA A 183 -3.70 3.46 18.27
CA ALA A 183 -3.72 3.61 16.82
C ALA A 183 -5.16 3.79 16.33
N PHE A 184 -5.43 4.95 15.72
CA PHE A 184 -6.67 5.28 15.04
C PHE A 184 -6.49 5.04 13.54
N VAL A 185 -7.14 3.99 13.03
CA VAL A 185 -7.05 3.57 11.63
C VAL A 185 -8.29 4.05 10.88
N PHE A 186 -8.10 5.04 10.02
CA PHE A 186 -9.13 5.61 9.17
C PHE A 186 -9.13 4.89 7.83
N TYR A 187 -10.32 4.50 7.36
CA TYR A 187 -10.51 3.89 6.05
C TYR A 187 -11.43 4.75 5.20
N PHE A 188 -10.83 5.46 4.26
CA PHE A 188 -11.50 6.39 3.36
C PHE A 188 -11.82 5.75 2.01
N ARG A 189 -12.95 6.16 1.44
CA ARG A 189 -13.25 6.08 0.01
C ARG A 189 -13.19 7.48 -0.56
N ILE A 190 -12.46 7.65 -1.65
CA ILE A 190 -12.19 8.95 -2.26
C ILE A 190 -12.45 8.92 -3.76
N LYS A 191 -13.06 9.99 -4.27
CA LYS A 191 -13.18 10.21 -5.72
C LYS A 191 -11.77 10.33 -6.33
N ARG A 192 -11.50 9.63 -7.44
CA ARG A 192 -10.19 9.65 -8.10
C ARG A 192 -10.08 10.85 -9.06
N ASN A 193 -10.16 12.05 -8.48
CA ASN A 193 -9.97 13.33 -9.15
C ASN A 193 -9.25 14.32 -8.22
N GLU A 194 -8.85 15.48 -8.74
CA GLU A 194 -8.10 16.49 -7.98
C GLU A 194 -8.88 17.05 -6.79
N LEU A 195 -10.19 17.21 -6.92
CA LEU A 195 -11.05 17.69 -5.84
C LEU A 195 -11.07 16.71 -4.66
N GLY A 196 -11.22 15.41 -4.94
CA GLY A 196 -11.14 14.35 -3.93
C GLY A 196 -9.77 14.28 -3.27
N ASP A 197 -8.70 14.40 -4.06
CA ASP A 197 -7.33 14.40 -3.54
C ASP A 197 -7.05 15.58 -2.60
N ASN A 198 -7.47 16.79 -3.01
CA ASN A 198 -7.32 18.00 -2.22
C ASN A 198 -8.16 17.97 -0.94
N GLU A 199 -9.40 17.47 -1.00
CA GLU A 199 -10.26 17.34 0.18
C GLU A 199 -9.66 16.35 1.19
N VAL A 200 -9.20 15.16 0.76
CA VAL A 200 -8.57 14.19 1.68
C VAL A 200 -7.24 14.72 2.22
N LYS A 201 -6.47 15.49 1.44
CA LYS A 201 -5.26 16.16 1.91
C LYS A 201 -5.56 17.17 3.02
N SER A 202 -6.62 17.96 2.88
CA SER A 202 -7.07 18.91 3.90
C SER A 202 -7.50 18.19 5.20
N ILE A 203 -8.22 17.07 5.07
CA ILE A 203 -8.60 16.21 6.20
C ILE A 203 -7.34 15.66 6.90
N HIS A 204 -6.40 15.10 6.13
CA HIS A 204 -5.16 14.55 6.67
C HIS A 204 -4.34 15.62 7.40
N GLN A 205 -4.21 16.82 6.83
CA GLN A 205 -3.52 17.95 7.47
C GLN A 205 -4.17 18.35 8.80
N THR A 206 -5.50 18.43 8.83
CA THR A 206 -6.25 18.72 10.06
C THR A 206 -6.00 17.64 11.14
N LEU A 207 -6.02 16.36 10.74
CA LEU A 207 -5.75 15.24 11.65
C LEU A 207 -4.30 15.19 12.14
N ILE A 208 -3.32 15.52 11.28
CA ILE A 208 -1.90 15.63 11.67
C ILE A 208 -1.73 16.72 12.73
N GLN A 209 -2.29 17.91 12.49
CA GLN A 209 -2.24 19.01 13.45
C GLN A 209 -2.89 18.63 14.79
N LEU A 210 -4.06 17.98 14.73
CA LEU A 210 -4.72 17.48 15.93
C LEU A 210 -3.87 16.43 16.66
N ALA A 211 -3.17 15.55 15.93
CA ALA A 211 -2.34 14.53 16.53
C ALA A 211 -1.18 15.17 17.29
N PHE A 212 -0.52 16.17 16.69
CA PHE A 212 0.53 16.94 17.35
C PHE A 212 0.06 17.67 18.60
N GLN A 213 -1.13 18.28 18.58
CA GLN A 213 -1.73 18.90 19.77
C GLN A 213 -1.95 17.90 20.91
N CYS A 214 -2.11 16.63 20.58
CA CYS A 214 -2.30 15.53 21.53
C CYS A 214 -0.99 14.73 21.74
N GLN A 215 0.17 15.30 21.38
CA GLN A 215 1.50 14.66 21.49
C GLN A 215 1.61 13.30 20.76
N GLY A 216 0.75 13.09 19.77
CA GLY A 216 0.75 11.93 18.90
C GLY A 216 1.49 12.14 17.58
N THR A 217 1.40 11.14 16.72
CA THR A 217 2.06 11.09 15.42
C THR A 217 1.19 10.38 14.38
N PHE A 218 1.67 10.23 13.15
CA PHE A 218 0.96 9.60 12.03
C PHE A 218 1.83 8.53 11.36
N TYR A 219 1.20 7.55 10.71
CA TYR A 219 1.91 6.50 9.98
C TYR A 219 2.47 7.02 8.65
N LEU A 220 3.75 6.71 8.38
CA LEU A 220 4.49 7.21 7.20
C LEU A 220 4.04 6.59 5.86
N PRO A 221 3.88 5.26 5.71
CA PRO A 221 3.79 4.62 4.38
C PRO A 221 2.53 4.89 3.55
N TYR A 222 1.53 5.58 4.08
CA TYR A 222 0.29 5.88 3.35
C TYR A 222 0.45 7.13 2.48
N ARG A 223 -0.64 7.87 2.23
CA ARG A 223 -0.64 9.05 1.37
C ARG A 223 0.31 10.13 1.92
N GLN A 224 1.21 10.59 1.07
CA GLN A 224 2.24 11.61 1.33
C GLN A 224 1.64 13.02 1.46
N HIS A 225 0.69 13.21 2.38
CA HIS A 225 0.00 14.48 2.59
C HIS A 225 0.68 15.36 3.62
N TYR A 226 1.71 14.89 4.32
CA TYR A 226 2.48 15.62 5.32
C TYR A 226 3.71 16.31 4.71
N THR A 227 4.18 17.38 5.35
CA THR A 227 5.38 18.12 4.94
C THR A 227 6.65 17.56 5.58
N TYR A 228 7.82 17.90 5.04
CA TYR A 228 9.11 17.58 5.65
C TYR A 228 9.21 18.06 7.11
N GLN A 229 8.76 19.27 7.40
CA GLN A 229 8.73 19.82 8.76
C GLN A 229 7.83 19.01 9.70
N GLN A 230 6.69 18.52 9.18
CA GLN A 230 5.82 17.62 9.95
C GLN A 230 6.48 16.26 10.20
N ILE A 231 7.33 15.76 9.28
CA ILE A 231 8.14 14.56 9.55
C ILE A 231 9.13 14.83 10.68
N LEU A 232 9.89 15.91 10.64
CA LEU A 232 10.86 16.23 11.70
C LEU A 232 10.18 16.38 13.07
N GLN A 233 9.00 17.00 13.11
CA GLN A 233 8.22 17.12 14.34
C GLN A 233 7.72 15.77 14.85
N ALA A 234 7.20 14.93 13.96
CA ALA A 234 6.67 13.60 14.28
C ALA A 234 7.76 12.56 14.62
N TYR A 235 8.91 12.69 13.95
CA TYR A 235 10.04 11.76 13.93
C TYR A 235 11.36 12.57 13.96
N PRO A 236 11.79 13.07 15.13
CA PRO A 236 13.02 13.86 15.26
C PRO A 236 14.29 13.13 14.78
N MET A 237 14.26 11.80 14.73
CA MET A 237 15.37 10.96 14.27
C MET A 237 15.44 10.84 12.73
N PHE A 238 14.61 11.57 11.99
CA PHE A 238 14.54 11.43 10.54
C PHE A 238 15.86 11.80 9.86
N GLU A 239 16.59 12.81 10.36
CA GLU A 239 17.90 13.18 9.81
C GLU A 239 18.94 12.08 10.05
N GLU A 240 19.00 11.49 11.26
CA GLU A 240 19.85 10.33 11.54
C GLU A 240 19.49 9.14 10.63
N PHE A 241 18.20 8.94 10.33
CA PHE A 241 17.77 7.92 9.38
C PHE A 241 18.35 8.18 7.98
N LEU A 242 18.32 9.43 7.49
CA LEU A 242 18.90 9.79 6.19
C LEU A 242 20.42 9.57 6.14
N GLU A 243 21.13 9.89 7.21
CA GLU A 243 22.57 9.65 7.35
C GLU A 243 22.89 8.16 7.32
N LYS A 244 22.20 7.34 8.13
CA LYS A 244 22.37 5.88 8.13
C LYS A 244 21.99 5.26 6.79
N LYS A 245 20.94 5.77 6.14
CA LYS A 245 20.54 5.30 4.81
C LYS A 245 21.65 5.52 3.80
N THR A 246 22.31 6.68 3.85
CA THR A 246 23.43 7.02 2.97
C THR A 246 24.67 6.17 3.29
N SER A 247 24.92 5.83 4.56
CA SER A 247 26.08 5.01 4.93
C SER A 247 25.94 3.52 4.57
N TYR A 248 24.73 2.97 4.69
CA TYR A 248 24.45 1.56 4.37
C TYR A 248 24.06 1.32 2.91
N ASP A 249 23.55 2.33 2.22
CA ASP A 249 23.10 2.26 0.82
C ASP A 249 23.52 3.52 0.07
N SER A 250 24.84 3.72 -0.03
CA SER A 250 25.48 4.90 -0.64
C SER A 250 25.11 5.12 -2.10
N ILE A 251 24.75 4.06 -2.82
CA ILE A 251 24.32 4.11 -4.22
C ILE A 251 22.79 4.16 -4.37
N GLY A 252 22.03 4.16 -3.27
CA GLY A 252 20.57 4.26 -3.28
C GLY A 252 19.84 3.07 -3.91
N LEU A 253 20.42 1.87 -3.88
CA LEU A 253 19.84 0.66 -4.50
C LEU A 253 18.47 0.32 -3.92
N PHE A 254 18.29 0.52 -2.61
CA PHE A 254 17.05 0.25 -1.89
C PHE A 254 16.25 1.54 -1.67
N SER A 255 15.86 2.21 -2.75
CA SER A 255 15.05 3.42 -2.71
C SER A 255 13.55 3.18 -3.05
N ASN A 256 12.70 4.11 -2.64
CA ASN A 256 11.27 4.14 -2.99
C ASN A 256 10.76 5.60 -3.10
N ASP A 257 9.56 5.77 -3.67
CA ASP A 257 8.97 7.10 -3.90
C ASP A 257 8.83 7.95 -2.63
N TRP A 258 8.65 7.31 -1.46
CA TRP A 258 8.57 8.04 -0.19
C TRP A 258 9.91 8.65 0.23
N TYR A 259 10.98 7.85 0.15
CA TYR A 259 12.33 8.32 0.46
C TYR A 259 12.76 9.42 -0.52
N GLU A 260 12.53 9.21 -1.82
CA GLU A 260 12.85 10.19 -2.85
C GLU A 260 12.12 11.52 -2.67
N TYR A 261 10.85 11.48 -2.24
CA TYR A 261 10.05 12.68 -2.04
C TYR A 261 10.50 13.51 -0.83
N TYR A 262 10.96 12.87 0.25
CA TYR A 262 11.27 13.54 1.51
C TYR A 262 12.77 13.70 1.80
N ARG A 263 13.66 13.10 1.01
CA ARG A 263 15.10 13.36 1.18
C ARG A 263 15.46 14.77 0.70
N PRO A 264 16.35 15.50 1.40
CA PRO A 264 16.90 16.76 0.91
C PRO A 264 17.73 16.58 -0.36
N GLU A 265 17.73 17.59 -1.25
CA GLU A 265 18.53 17.60 -2.48
C GLU A 265 20.04 17.40 -2.22
N SER A 266 20.55 17.89 -1.09
CA SER A 266 21.96 17.73 -0.67
C SER A 266 22.39 16.26 -0.54
N THR A 267 21.45 15.35 -0.29
CA THR A 267 21.72 13.90 -0.20
C THR A 267 22.10 13.33 -1.59
N VAL A 268 21.57 13.90 -2.68
CA VAL A 268 21.85 13.47 -4.06
C VAL A 268 23.33 13.66 -4.40
N SER A 269 23.89 14.83 -4.08
CA SER A 269 25.27 15.19 -4.43
C SER A 269 26.29 14.25 -3.77
N ILE A 270 26.02 13.78 -2.56
CA ILE A 270 26.87 12.83 -1.83
C ILE A 270 26.84 11.46 -2.53
N MET A 271 25.65 10.96 -2.89
CA MET A 271 25.50 9.67 -3.56
C MET A 271 26.19 9.66 -4.95
N VAL A 272 26.04 10.73 -5.74
CA VAL A 272 26.65 10.84 -7.08
C VAL A 272 28.18 10.83 -7.01
N ASN A 273 28.77 11.50 -6.02
CA ASN A 273 30.23 11.48 -5.84
C ASN A 273 30.73 10.08 -5.45
N GLN A 274 29.97 9.33 -4.65
CA GLN A 274 30.35 7.98 -4.23
C GLN A 274 30.18 6.92 -5.32
N ILE A 275 29.19 7.06 -6.22
CA ILE A 275 29.01 6.12 -7.36
C ILE A 275 30.27 6.03 -8.25
N ASN A 276 31.03 7.12 -8.37
CA ASN A 276 32.26 7.14 -9.16
C ASN A 276 33.45 6.41 -8.49
N GLU A 277 33.35 6.08 -7.20
CA GLU A 277 34.45 5.47 -6.42
C GLU A 277 34.14 4.04 -5.94
N VAL A 278 32.88 3.57 -6.02
CA VAL A 278 32.50 2.27 -5.44
C VAL A 278 32.68 1.14 -6.46
N GLU A 279 33.83 0.48 -6.38
CA GLU A 279 33.98 -0.90 -6.86
C GLU A 279 33.18 -1.81 -5.90
N LEU A 280 32.25 -2.62 -6.42
CA LEU A 280 31.43 -3.53 -5.60
C LEU A 280 32.33 -4.62 -4.98
N ILE A 281 32.83 -4.40 -3.77
CA ILE A 281 33.62 -5.39 -3.03
C ILE A 281 32.70 -6.51 -2.53
N THR A 282 32.50 -7.53 -3.37
CA THR A 282 31.69 -8.73 -3.07
C THR A 282 32.42 -9.75 -2.18
N ASN A 283 33.71 -9.54 -1.91
CA ASN A 283 34.60 -10.48 -1.22
C ASN A 283 34.23 -10.76 0.25
N LYS A 284 33.33 -9.97 0.86
CA LYS A 284 32.88 -10.14 2.26
C LYS A 284 31.68 -11.07 2.44
N PHE A 285 31.02 -11.46 1.35
CA PHE A 285 29.91 -12.40 1.40
C PHE A 285 30.35 -13.66 0.67
N SER A 286 30.21 -14.82 1.31
CA SER A 286 30.25 -16.08 0.60
C SER A 286 29.09 -16.06 -0.39
N VAL A 287 29.40 -15.77 -1.67
CA VAL A 287 28.45 -15.95 -2.76
C VAL A 287 28.03 -17.42 -2.69
N VAL A 288 26.80 -17.67 -2.24
CA VAL A 288 26.26 -19.02 -2.24
C VAL A 288 25.94 -19.34 -3.69
N GLU A 289 26.96 -19.79 -4.40
CA GLU A 289 26.94 -20.11 -5.83
C GLU A 289 26.20 -21.42 -6.08
N GLN A 290 25.07 -21.67 -5.39
CA GLN A 290 24.11 -22.65 -5.88
C GLN A 290 23.33 -22.05 -7.05
N ARG A 291 24.04 -21.76 -8.15
CA ARG A 291 23.39 -21.53 -9.43
C ARG A 291 22.81 -22.85 -9.88
N ARG A 292 21.53 -23.07 -9.59
CA ARG A 292 20.78 -24.22 -10.10
C ARG A 292 20.63 -24.01 -11.60
N THR A 293 21.02 -25.02 -12.38
CA THR A 293 20.97 -24.99 -13.84
C THR A 293 19.86 -25.86 -14.41
N ASN A 294 19.11 -26.57 -13.57
CA ASN A 294 18.10 -27.56 -13.96
C ASN A 294 16.74 -27.36 -13.24
N SER A 295 16.46 -26.16 -12.76
CA SER A 295 15.24 -25.79 -12.05
C SER A 295 13.99 -26.03 -12.90
N PHE A 296 14.01 -25.64 -14.18
CA PHE A 296 12.89 -25.89 -15.09
C PHE A 296 12.64 -27.39 -15.28
N HIS A 297 13.70 -28.18 -15.51
CA HIS A 297 13.59 -29.64 -15.61
C HIS A 297 13.03 -30.26 -14.33
N LYS A 298 13.49 -29.82 -13.16
CA LYS A 298 13.03 -30.32 -11.86
C LYS A 298 11.55 -29.97 -11.60
N VAL A 299 11.12 -28.77 -11.97
CA VAL A 299 9.72 -28.34 -11.85
C VAL A 299 8.81 -29.11 -12.79
N ILE A 300 9.25 -29.35 -14.02
CA ILE A 300 8.43 -30.02 -15.06
C ILE A 300 8.41 -31.56 -14.89
N SER A 301 9.46 -32.16 -14.34
CA SER A 301 9.50 -33.61 -14.07
C SER A 301 8.64 -34.01 -12.86
N ASN A 302 8.53 -33.15 -11.85
CA ASN A 302 7.78 -33.44 -10.64
C ASN A 302 6.31 -33.00 -10.76
N GLU A 303 5.36 -33.92 -10.55
CA GLU A 303 3.92 -33.65 -10.67
C GLU A 303 3.42 -32.56 -9.72
N HIS A 304 3.85 -32.60 -8.45
CA HIS A 304 3.48 -31.61 -7.45
C HIS A 304 4.01 -30.21 -7.81
N LEU A 305 5.27 -30.13 -8.26
CA LEU A 305 5.87 -28.86 -8.68
C LEU A 305 5.24 -28.32 -9.96
N ARG A 306 4.86 -29.18 -10.92
CA ARG A 306 4.08 -28.77 -12.09
C ARG A 306 2.75 -28.14 -11.69
N GLY A 307 2.04 -28.74 -10.74
CA GLY A 307 0.79 -28.19 -10.19
C GLY A 307 1.01 -26.79 -9.61
N LYS A 308 2.02 -26.64 -8.74
CA LYS A 308 2.41 -25.34 -8.16
C LYS A 308 2.83 -24.32 -9.23
N PHE A 309 3.56 -24.74 -10.25
CA PHE A 309 4.00 -23.86 -11.34
C PHE A 309 2.82 -23.38 -12.18
N ARG A 310 1.87 -24.25 -12.52
CA ARG A 310 0.62 -23.84 -13.20
C ARG A 310 -0.15 -22.81 -12.40
N LYS A 311 -0.24 -23.01 -11.08
CA LYS A 311 -0.87 -22.06 -10.15
C LYS A 311 -0.12 -20.73 -10.11
N PHE A 312 1.21 -20.75 -10.05
CA PHE A 312 2.04 -19.54 -10.15
C PHE A 312 1.78 -18.78 -11.47
N LEU A 313 1.75 -19.49 -12.60
CA LEU A 313 1.48 -18.89 -13.91
C LEU A 313 0.07 -18.26 -13.97
N ARG A 314 -0.92 -18.89 -13.32
CA ARG A 314 -2.30 -18.39 -13.24
C ARG A 314 -2.43 -17.16 -12.36
N THR A 315 -1.85 -17.21 -11.17
CA THR A 315 -2.18 -16.29 -10.08
C THR A 315 -1.18 -15.15 -9.96
N VAL A 316 0.12 -15.43 -10.12
CA VAL A 316 1.20 -14.46 -9.93
C VAL A 316 1.63 -13.85 -11.26
N PHE A 317 2.00 -14.68 -12.23
CA PHE A 317 2.45 -14.18 -13.53
C PHE A 317 1.28 -13.60 -14.33
N ASN A 318 0.16 -14.35 -14.41
CA ASN A 318 -1.14 -13.98 -14.99
C ASN A 318 -1.08 -13.12 -16.27
N ALA A 319 -0.06 -13.35 -17.11
CA ALA A 319 0.16 -12.55 -18.32
C ALA A 319 -0.41 -13.22 -19.58
N GLU A 320 -0.56 -14.55 -19.56
CA GLU A 320 -1.10 -15.36 -20.66
C GLU A 320 -1.86 -16.57 -20.08
N PRO A 321 -2.76 -17.21 -20.85
CA PRO A 321 -3.39 -18.45 -20.44
C PRO A 321 -2.36 -19.49 -20.02
N VAL A 322 -2.56 -20.11 -18.87
CA VAL A 322 -1.59 -21.03 -18.23
C VAL A 322 -1.08 -22.09 -19.20
N HIS A 323 -1.97 -22.71 -19.98
CA HIS A 323 -1.62 -23.78 -20.91
C HIS A 323 -0.65 -23.31 -22.00
N VAL A 324 -0.70 -22.03 -22.41
CA VAL A 324 0.18 -21.46 -23.43
C VAL A 324 1.61 -21.41 -22.90
N ILE A 325 1.84 -20.71 -21.79
CA ILE A 325 3.18 -20.57 -21.21
C ILE A 325 3.71 -21.95 -20.84
N PHE A 326 2.85 -22.81 -20.28
CA PHE A 326 3.23 -24.16 -19.90
C PHE A 326 3.66 -25.00 -21.11
N ASN A 327 3.04 -24.83 -22.27
CA ASN A 327 3.46 -25.49 -23.51
C ASN A 327 4.82 -24.99 -24.01
N TYR A 328 5.08 -23.68 -23.96
CA TYR A 328 6.40 -23.13 -24.30
C TYR A 328 7.49 -23.64 -23.37
N VAL A 329 7.24 -23.64 -22.06
CA VAL A 329 8.19 -24.16 -21.08
C VAL A 329 8.44 -25.65 -21.32
N ASN A 330 7.40 -26.47 -21.54
CA ASN A 330 7.59 -27.89 -21.85
C ASN A 330 8.38 -28.12 -23.13
N ARG A 331 8.15 -27.30 -24.17
CA ARG A 331 8.89 -27.40 -25.43
C ARG A 331 10.36 -27.05 -25.23
N ALA A 332 10.65 -25.94 -24.55
CA ALA A 332 12.02 -25.50 -24.29
C ALA A 332 12.77 -26.48 -23.38
N VAL A 333 12.11 -27.06 -22.37
CA VAL A 333 12.67 -28.10 -21.49
C VAL A 333 12.95 -29.41 -22.25
N ARG A 334 12.17 -29.73 -23.28
CA ARG A 334 12.39 -30.93 -24.11
C ARG A 334 13.37 -30.70 -25.25
N ASN A 335 13.80 -29.46 -25.49
CA ASN A 335 14.73 -29.14 -26.56
C ASN A 335 16.16 -29.54 -26.13
N PRO A 336 16.80 -30.51 -26.82
CA PRO A 336 18.15 -30.95 -26.48
C PRO A 336 19.23 -29.87 -26.66
N ASN A 337 18.93 -28.78 -27.40
CA ASN A 337 19.85 -27.66 -27.58
C ASN A 337 19.96 -26.76 -26.35
N ASN A 338 19.00 -26.81 -25.42
CA ASN A 338 19.02 -26.03 -24.19
C ASN A 338 19.73 -26.82 -23.10
N LYS A 339 20.87 -26.32 -22.63
CA LYS A 339 21.74 -27.04 -21.69
C LYS A 339 21.51 -26.63 -20.24
N ASN A 340 20.96 -25.44 -20.01
CA ASN A 340 20.71 -24.89 -18.69
C ASN A 340 19.40 -24.08 -18.63
N ASP A 341 19.02 -23.66 -17.43
CA ASP A 341 17.83 -22.85 -17.17
C ASP A 341 17.80 -21.51 -17.95
N ASP A 342 18.95 -20.91 -18.26
CA ASP A 342 19.02 -19.65 -19.01
C ASP A 342 18.68 -19.85 -20.49
N ASP A 343 19.19 -20.92 -21.11
CA ASP A 343 18.84 -21.30 -22.48
C ASP A 343 17.33 -21.54 -22.62
N ILE A 344 16.75 -22.25 -21.64
CA ILE A 344 15.31 -22.50 -21.56
C ILE A 344 14.55 -21.18 -21.39
N TYR A 345 15.01 -20.30 -20.50
CA TYR A 345 14.38 -19.00 -20.28
C TYR A 345 14.41 -18.15 -21.55
N LEU A 346 15.55 -18.09 -22.25
CA LEU A 346 15.71 -17.34 -23.50
C LEU A 346 14.83 -17.91 -24.61
N GLU A 347 14.74 -19.24 -24.77
CA GLU A 347 13.84 -19.85 -25.75
C GLU A 347 12.37 -19.54 -25.43
N VAL A 348 11.95 -19.66 -24.15
CA VAL A 348 10.58 -19.31 -23.73
C VAL A 348 10.30 -17.83 -24.01
N GLN A 349 11.26 -16.95 -23.70
CA GLN A 349 11.13 -15.52 -23.96
C GLN A 349 11.00 -15.24 -25.47
N ASN A 350 11.80 -15.89 -26.31
CA ASN A 350 11.75 -15.77 -27.76
C ASN A 350 10.46 -16.37 -28.35
N GLY A 351 9.99 -17.51 -27.84
CA GLY A 351 8.73 -18.14 -28.20
C GLY A 351 7.52 -17.26 -27.88
N LEU A 352 7.54 -16.59 -26.73
CA LEU A 352 6.51 -15.62 -26.35
C LEU A 352 6.59 -14.31 -27.15
N LYS A 353 7.79 -13.87 -27.55
CA LYS A 353 8.00 -12.70 -28.43
C LYS A 353 7.54 -12.95 -29.88
N THR A 354 7.67 -14.18 -30.38
CA THR A 354 7.38 -14.55 -31.78
C THR A 354 5.91 -14.87 -32.04
N ARG A 355 5.11 -15.15 -31.01
CA ARG A 355 3.65 -15.31 -31.15
C ARG A 355 2.98 -13.99 -31.55
N GLN A 356 1.93 -14.04 -32.36
CA GLN A 356 1.08 -12.92 -32.81
C GLN A 356 0.30 -12.23 -31.66
N PHE A 357 1.01 -11.68 -30.68
CA PHE A 357 0.52 -10.79 -29.63
C PHE A 357 1.21 -9.43 -29.66
N ALA A 358 1.80 -9.05 -30.80
CA ALA A 358 2.11 -7.66 -31.10
C ALA A 358 0.83 -6.83 -31.30
N LEU A 359 -0.28 -7.39 -31.80
CA LEU A 359 -1.47 -6.59 -32.18
C LEU A 359 -2.40 -6.28 -30.99
N ILE A 360 -2.71 -7.26 -30.15
CA ILE A 360 -3.60 -7.08 -28.97
C ILE A 360 -2.84 -6.41 -27.81
N ARG A 361 -1.55 -6.73 -27.62
CA ARG A 361 -0.67 -5.91 -26.78
C ARG A 361 -0.43 -4.54 -27.40
N LYS A 362 -0.29 -4.34 -28.72
CA LYS A 362 -0.30 -2.96 -29.28
C LYS A 362 -1.62 -2.28 -28.96
N ILE A 363 -2.79 -2.83 -29.22
CA ILE A 363 -4.03 -2.05 -28.99
C ILE A 363 -4.20 -1.63 -27.52
N PHE A 364 -4.03 -2.55 -26.57
CA PHE A 364 -4.16 -2.21 -25.13
C PHE A 364 -2.92 -1.54 -24.55
N ALA A 365 -1.72 -1.96 -24.91
CA ALA A 365 -0.48 -1.33 -24.46
C ALA A 365 -0.17 -0.05 -25.21
N THR A 366 -0.71 0.23 -26.40
CA THR A 366 -0.61 1.51 -27.11
C THR A 366 -1.63 2.50 -26.55
N LEU A 367 -2.84 2.10 -26.16
CA LEU A 367 -3.74 2.97 -25.36
C LEU A 367 -3.15 3.30 -23.99
N LYS A 368 -2.60 2.28 -23.30
CA LYS A 368 -1.90 2.46 -22.02
C LYS A 368 -0.58 3.21 -22.19
N GLN A 369 0.20 2.95 -23.25
CA GLN A 369 1.42 3.68 -23.60
C GLN A 369 1.09 5.08 -24.05
N PHE A 370 -0.02 5.39 -24.70
CA PHE A 370 -0.36 6.77 -25.04
C PHE A 370 -0.65 7.55 -23.76
N ARG A 371 -1.40 6.98 -22.82
CA ARG A 371 -1.59 7.57 -21.48
C ARG A 371 -0.29 7.66 -20.68
N GLN A 372 0.54 6.63 -20.74
CA GLN A 372 1.82 6.56 -20.02
C GLN A 372 2.89 7.44 -20.65
N LEU A 373 2.94 7.56 -21.98
CA LEU A 373 3.78 8.48 -22.74
C LEU A 373 3.37 9.89 -22.42
N ARG A 374 2.08 10.20 -22.34
CA ARG A 374 1.61 11.52 -21.90
C ARG A 374 2.06 11.81 -20.46
N PHE A 375 2.00 10.81 -19.57
CA PHE A 375 2.51 10.94 -18.20
C PHE A 375 4.03 11.10 -18.16
N GLN A 376 4.78 10.35 -18.98
CA GLN A 376 6.24 10.41 -19.11
C GLN A 376 6.69 11.74 -19.72
N ILE A 377 5.96 12.28 -20.71
CA ILE A 377 6.21 13.60 -21.28
C ILE A 377 6.00 14.66 -20.20
N ASN A 378 4.88 14.61 -19.47
CA ASN A 378 4.61 15.54 -18.37
C ASN A 378 5.68 15.46 -17.26
N ASP A 379 6.14 14.26 -16.89
CA ASP A 379 7.17 14.08 -15.87
C ASP A 379 8.54 14.54 -16.38
N MET A 380 8.92 14.20 -17.61
CA MET A 380 10.16 14.66 -18.23
C MET A 380 10.20 16.19 -18.37
N LEU A 381 9.08 16.82 -18.73
CA LEU A 381 8.92 18.27 -18.75
C LEU A 381 9.13 18.88 -17.36
N ARG A 382 8.48 18.29 -16.34
CA ARG A 382 8.68 18.71 -14.95
C ARG A 382 10.15 18.64 -14.56
N GLN A 383 10.84 17.53 -14.88
CA GLN A 383 12.27 17.38 -14.58
C GLN A 383 13.13 18.40 -15.34
N GLN A 384 12.86 18.64 -16.63
CA GLN A 384 13.58 19.65 -17.42
C GLN A 384 13.39 21.06 -16.87
N ILE A 385 12.17 21.43 -16.46
CA ILE A 385 11.89 22.72 -15.81
C ILE A 385 12.65 22.83 -14.49
N ILE A 386 12.71 21.75 -13.71
CA ILE A 386 13.49 21.71 -12.46
C ILE A 386 14.97 21.93 -12.78
N ILE A 387 15.52 21.26 -13.80
CA ILE A 387 16.92 21.45 -14.23
C ILE A 387 17.15 22.91 -14.67
N PHE A 388 16.29 23.49 -15.51
CA PHE A 388 16.42 24.88 -15.95
C PHE A 388 16.33 25.88 -14.81
N LYS A 389 15.48 25.59 -13.80
CA LYS A 389 15.40 26.38 -12.58
C LYS A 389 16.69 26.30 -11.75
N HIS A 390 17.25 25.10 -11.58
CA HIS A 390 18.51 24.88 -10.86
C HIS A 390 19.70 25.55 -11.55
N LEU A 391 19.71 25.55 -12.88
CA LEU A 391 20.76 26.19 -13.68
C LEU A 391 20.53 27.71 -13.88
N GLY A 392 19.44 28.28 -13.37
CA GLY A 392 19.16 29.73 -13.45
C GLY A 392 18.73 30.26 -14.82
N TYR A 393 18.24 29.38 -15.70
CA TYR A 393 17.86 29.68 -17.08
C TYR A 393 16.34 29.87 -17.30
N CYS A 394 15.51 29.73 -16.25
CA CYS A 394 14.07 30.03 -16.32
C CYS A 394 13.81 31.44 -16.88
N GLY A 395 13.01 31.55 -17.96
CA GLY A 395 12.68 32.82 -18.61
C GLY A 395 13.78 33.45 -19.48
N LYS A 396 14.95 32.80 -19.60
CA LYS A 396 16.09 33.28 -20.43
C LYS A 396 16.29 32.48 -21.71
N ILE A 397 15.62 31.33 -21.84
CA ILE A 397 15.71 30.46 -23.02
C ILE A 397 14.78 31.02 -24.09
N ARG A 398 15.35 31.50 -25.21
CA ARG A 398 14.58 32.03 -26.35
C ARG A 398 14.18 30.94 -27.34
N ASP A 399 15.06 29.99 -27.58
CA ASP A 399 14.89 28.96 -28.62
C ASP A 399 15.28 27.58 -28.08
N ILE A 400 14.47 26.58 -28.41
CA ILE A 400 14.69 25.17 -28.02
C ILE A 400 14.66 24.34 -29.29
N VAL A 401 15.68 23.49 -29.45
CA VAL A 401 15.77 22.47 -30.50
C VAL A 401 15.87 21.11 -29.81
N SER A 402 15.01 20.19 -30.25
CA SER A 402 15.09 18.79 -29.84
C SER A 402 15.80 17.99 -30.93
N ILE A 403 16.72 17.10 -30.54
CA ILE A 403 17.49 16.25 -31.44
C ILE A 403 17.14 14.79 -31.14
N GLY A 404 16.67 14.06 -32.15
CA GLY A 404 16.30 12.64 -32.02
C GLY A 404 14.83 12.37 -31.68
N ASP A 405 14.01 13.39 -31.50
CA ASP A 405 12.55 13.28 -31.47
C ASP A 405 11.89 14.31 -32.41
N GLY A 406 10.57 14.17 -32.65
CA GLY A 406 9.82 15.07 -33.53
C GLY A 406 9.47 16.43 -32.92
N GLY A 407 10.19 16.92 -31.91
CA GLY A 407 9.90 18.17 -31.21
C GLY A 407 8.69 18.12 -30.28
N ARG A 408 8.34 16.94 -29.76
CA ARG A 408 7.08 16.70 -29.04
C ARG A 408 6.96 17.50 -27.74
N CYS A 409 8.08 17.79 -27.09
CA CYS A 409 8.12 18.53 -25.81
C CYS A 409 8.25 20.05 -26.00
N ILE A 410 8.60 20.51 -27.21
CA ILE A 410 8.90 21.92 -27.49
C ILE A 410 7.63 22.78 -27.38
N ASN A 411 6.49 22.27 -27.85
CA ASN A 411 5.23 23.02 -27.82
C ASN A 411 4.71 23.25 -26.38
N GLU A 412 4.94 22.30 -25.48
CA GLU A 412 4.52 22.42 -24.07
C GLU A 412 5.50 23.30 -23.26
N LEU A 413 6.80 23.25 -23.57
CA LEU A 413 7.80 24.18 -22.98
C LEU A 413 7.63 25.63 -23.42
N ARG A 414 7.07 25.89 -24.62
CA ARG A 414 6.79 27.26 -25.10
C ARG A 414 5.65 27.96 -24.35
N GLN A 415 4.84 27.22 -23.59
CA GLN A 415 3.72 27.77 -22.80
C GLN A 415 4.14 28.22 -21.40
N ILE A 416 5.40 27.99 -21.02
CA ILE A 416 6.01 28.27 -19.71
C ILE A 416 7.13 29.28 -19.91
#